data_AF-A0AAD5QWK5-F1
#
_entry.id   AF-A0AAD5QWK5-F1
#
_cell.length_a   1.000
_cell.length_b   1.000
_cell.length_c   1.000
_cell.angle_alpha   90.00
_cell.angle_beta   90.00
_cell.angle_gamma   90.00
#
_symmetry.space_group_name_H-M   'P 1'
#
loop_
_entity.id
_entity.type
_entity.pdbx_description
1 polymer ?
#
loop_
_entity_poly.entity_id
_entity_poly.type
_entity_poly.pdbx_seq_one_letter_code
_entity_poly.pdbx_strand_id
1 'polypeptide(L)'
;MHRKQTGRRRRHFSEKVPWEKILYRKQPYPDNYSGDDEQFLCELRKNLSAVKYTYWEAVFGVARLVFHLNLIVLLNIVFEYVFTDKLDVGVLATALILSSLFLYVIYAYVMSEINVDFLDHFYTVIVLILFGYATTPAIRTLTDTISTDTIFALSYITALISCVFHDYGINAPIVSYQLSVSSGLSSAVFLLSRLSSNDMAFVMLSMAFALHAFTPFFRTFKGIFFSRVML
;
A
#
# COMPACT_ATOMS: atom_id res chain seq x y z
N MET A 1 47.08 -64.06 -61.46
CA MET A 1 45.72 -63.93 -60.86
C MET A 1 45.82 -63.15 -59.56
N HIS A 2 45.52 -61.85 -59.55
CA HIS A 2 45.41 -61.04 -58.33
C HIS A 2 43.94 -60.90 -57.94
N ARG A 3 43.56 -61.44 -56.77
CA ARG A 3 42.19 -61.35 -56.23
C ARG A 3 42.10 -60.13 -55.30
N LYS A 4 41.44 -59.07 -55.76
CA LYS A 4 41.12 -57.88 -54.95
C LYS A 4 40.18 -58.27 -53.80
N GLN A 5 40.59 -58.05 -52.55
CA GLN A 5 39.68 -58.04 -51.42
C GLN A 5 39.09 -56.63 -51.27
N THR A 6 37.83 -56.48 -51.65
CA THR A 6 37.04 -55.27 -51.45
C THR A 6 36.70 -55.11 -49.97
N GLY A 7 37.28 -54.10 -49.33
CA GLY A 7 36.92 -53.69 -47.97
C GLY A 7 35.48 -53.17 -47.91
N ARG A 8 34.59 -53.92 -47.25
CA ARG A 8 33.26 -53.44 -46.87
C ARG A 8 33.42 -52.41 -45.74
N ARG A 9 33.35 -51.12 -46.08
CA ARG A 9 33.13 -50.03 -45.11
C ARG A 9 31.76 -50.25 -44.45
N ARG A 10 31.74 -50.75 -43.21
CA ARG A 10 30.54 -50.72 -42.37
C ARG A 10 30.21 -49.25 -42.09
N ARG A 11 29.09 -48.76 -42.65
CA ARG A 11 28.50 -47.49 -42.22
C ARG A 11 27.89 -47.76 -40.84
N HIS A 12 28.51 -47.26 -39.77
CA HIS A 12 27.82 -47.12 -38.51
C HIS A 12 26.73 -46.08 -38.71
N PHE A 13 25.49 -46.52 -38.87
CA PHE A 13 24.36 -45.68 -38.52
C PHE A 13 24.44 -45.50 -37.01
N SER A 14 25.04 -44.37 -36.57
CA SER A 14 24.87 -43.92 -35.20
C SER A 14 23.39 -43.64 -35.05
N GLU A 15 22.69 -44.41 -34.20
CA GLU A 15 21.39 -43.98 -33.70
C GLU A 15 21.59 -42.56 -33.16
N LYS A 16 20.79 -41.62 -33.67
CA LYS A 16 20.78 -40.27 -33.13
C LYS A 16 20.18 -40.38 -31.73
N VAL A 17 21.02 -40.21 -30.71
CA VAL A 17 20.54 -40.12 -29.32
C VAL A 17 19.62 -38.90 -29.26
N PRO A 18 18.33 -39.04 -28.92
CA PRO A 18 17.44 -37.89 -28.81
C PRO A 18 17.97 -36.95 -27.72
N TRP A 19 17.90 -35.65 -27.97
CA TRP A 19 18.25 -34.65 -26.97
C TRP A 19 17.27 -34.72 -25.79
N GLU A 20 17.78 -34.58 -24.56
CA GLU A 20 16.96 -34.55 -23.35
C GLU A 20 17.29 -33.31 -22.53
N LYS A 21 16.28 -32.64 -21.97
CA LYS A 21 16.44 -31.44 -21.15
C LYS A 21 16.93 -31.78 -19.73
N ILE A 22 18.20 -32.16 -19.60
CA ILE A 22 18.84 -32.54 -18.34
C ILE A 22 20.12 -31.72 -18.16
N LEU A 23 20.21 -30.97 -17.06
CA LEU A 23 21.29 -29.98 -16.85
C LEU A 23 22.70 -30.58 -16.74
N TYR A 24 22.84 -31.81 -16.24
CA TYR A 24 24.15 -32.39 -15.90
C TYR A 24 24.53 -33.62 -16.72
N ARG A 25 23.74 -33.99 -17.73
CA ARG A 25 24.03 -35.14 -18.60
C ARG A 25 24.80 -34.64 -19.82
N LYS A 26 26.02 -35.16 -20.04
CA LYS A 26 26.76 -34.87 -21.28
C LYS A 26 26.04 -35.52 -22.47
N GLN A 27 25.71 -34.72 -23.47
CA GLN A 27 25.00 -35.14 -24.68
C GLN A 27 25.75 -34.67 -25.93
N PRO A 28 25.56 -35.31 -27.09
CA PRO A 28 26.24 -34.98 -28.35
C PRO A 28 25.63 -33.75 -29.04
N TYR A 29 25.26 -32.72 -28.27
CA TYR A 29 24.67 -31.46 -28.74
C TYR A 29 25.50 -30.30 -28.16
N PRO A 30 25.64 -29.16 -28.88
CA PRO A 30 26.36 -28.01 -28.36
C PRO A 30 25.66 -27.44 -27.12
N ASP A 31 26.40 -26.77 -26.24
CA ASP A 31 25.90 -26.32 -24.93
C ASP A 31 24.72 -25.32 -25.02
N ASN A 32 24.55 -24.64 -26.16
CA ASN A 32 23.44 -23.73 -26.42
C ASN A 32 22.24 -24.39 -27.13
N TYR A 33 22.27 -25.70 -27.36
CA TYR A 33 21.20 -26.44 -28.00
C TYR A 33 20.01 -26.59 -27.07
N SER A 34 18.86 -26.04 -27.48
CA SER A 34 17.62 -25.99 -26.67
C SER A 34 16.54 -26.94 -27.19
N GLY A 35 16.94 -28.01 -27.89
CA GLY A 35 16.03 -28.82 -28.71
C GLY A 35 15.89 -28.26 -30.12
N ASP A 36 14.94 -28.82 -30.88
CA ASP A 36 14.53 -28.26 -32.16
C ASP A 36 13.68 -26.99 -31.94
N ASP A 37 13.63 -26.09 -32.92
CA ASP A 37 12.91 -24.81 -32.78
C ASP A 37 11.42 -25.02 -32.41
N GLU A 38 10.81 -26.09 -32.94
CA GLU A 38 9.44 -26.48 -32.62
C GLU A 38 9.28 -26.88 -31.14
N GLN A 39 10.24 -27.62 -30.58
CA GLN A 39 10.21 -28.08 -29.19
C GLN A 39 10.41 -26.91 -28.22
N PHE A 40 11.34 -26.00 -28.54
CA PHE A 40 11.58 -24.77 -27.79
C PHE A 40 10.31 -23.88 -27.73
N LEU A 41 9.67 -23.66 -28.88
CA LEU A 41 8.45 -22.86 -28.97
C LEU A 41 7.27 -23.51 -28.24
N CYS A 42 7.16 -24.84 -28.28
CA CYS A 42 6.14 -25.58 -27.51
C CYS A 42 6.34 -25.45 -26.00
N GLU A 43 7.59 -25.38 -25.53
CA GLU A 43 7.92 -25.21 -24.12
C GLU A 43 7.88 -23.74 -23.65
N LEU A 44 7.71 -22.79 -24.59
CA LEU A 44 7.66 -21.37 -24.29
C LEU A 44 6.35 -21.01 -23.57
N ARG A 45 6.38 -21.11 -22.25
CA ARG A 45 5.27 -20.73 -21.38
C ARG A 45 5.19 -19.21 -21.23
N LYS A 46 4.32 -18.56 -22.00
CA LYS A 46 3.99 -17.13 -21.83
C LYS A 46 2.93 -16.96 -20.73
N ASN A 47 3.01 -15.88 -19.95
CA ASN A 47 1.93 -15.44 -19.06
C ASN A 47 1.55 -16.43 -17.92
N LEU A 48 2.49 -17.23 -17.43
CA LEU A 48 2.24 -18.19 -16.34
C LEU A 48 1.69 -17.56 -15.05
N SER A 49 2.01 -16.29 -14.81
CA SER A 49 1.57 -15.53 -13.63
C SER A 49 0.61 -14.39 -13.98
N ALA A 50 -0.02 -14.42 -15.16
CA ALA A 50 -1.00 -13.39 -15.52
C ALA A 50 -2.28 -13.56 -14.69
N VAL A 51 -2.37 -12.77 -13.62
CA VAL A 51 -3.56 -12.69 -12.78
C VAL A 51 -4.63 -11.93 -13.56
N LYS A 52 -5.76 -12.60 -13.84
CA LYS A 52 -6.94 -11.97 -14.43
C LYS A 52 -7.78 -11.38 -13.31
N TYR A 53 -7.91 -10.06 -13.28
CA TYR A 53 -8.80 -9.36 -12.36
C TYR A 53 -10.17 -9.18 -13.00
N THR A 54 -11.24 -9.38 -12.23
CA THR A 54 -12.59 -8.97 -12.66
C THR A 54 -12.69 -7.44 -12.68
N TYR A 55 -13.62 -6.90 -13.47
CA TYR A 55 -13.85 -5.45 -13.55
C TYR A 55 -14.03 -4.81 -12.17
N TRP A 56 -14.88 -5.41 -11.32
CA TRP A 56 -15.15 -4.90 -9.98
C TRP A 56 -13.93 -4.97 -9.05
N GLU A 57 -13.13 -6.04 -9.13
CA GLU A 57 -11.89 -6.13 -8.36
C GLU A 57 -10.89 -5.05 -8.74
N ALA A 58 -10.78 -4.74 -10.03
CA ALA A 58 -9.95 -3.64 -10.51
C ALA A 58 -10.47 -2.29 -10.02
N VAL A 59 -11.78 -2.03 -10.11
CA VAL A 59 -12.42 -0.79 -9.62
C VAL A 59 -12.18 -0.61 -8.12
N PHE A 60 -12.41 -1.64 -7.30
CA PHE A 60 -12.13 -1.57 -5.86
C PHE A 60 -10.63 -1.46 -5.54
N GLY A 61 -9.76 -2.03 -6.36
CA GLY A 61 -8.31 -1.83 -6.26
C GLY A 61 -7.91 -0.37 -6.44
N VAL A 62 -8.36 0.23 -7.54
CA VAL A 62 -8.08 1.64 -7.85
C VAL A 62 -8.73 2.57 -6.84
N ALA A 63 -9.96 2.30 -6.41
CA ALA A 63 -10.65 3.11 -5.41
C ALA A 63 -9.88 3.22 -4.10
N ARG A 64 -9.24 2.13 -3.62
CA ARG A 64 -8.42 2.14 -2.40
C ARG A 64 -7.17 3.02 -2.55
N LEU A 65 -6.50 2.94 -3.69
CA LEU A 65 -5.35 3.79 -4.02
C LEU A 65 -5.75 5.26 -4.05
N VAL A 66 -6.79 5.58 -4.83
CA VAL A 66 -7.29 6.94 -4.99
C VAL A 66 -7.77 7.49 -3.65
N PHE A 67 -8.45 6.69 -2.82
CA PHE A 67 -8.88 7.11 -1.49
C PHE A 67 -7.70 7.54 -0.62
N HIS A 68 -6.66 6.71 -0.49
CA HIS A 68 -5.47 7.06 0.29
C HIS A 68 -4.76 8.33 -0.23
N LEU A 69 -4.63 8.47 -1.55
CA LEU A 69 -4.10 9.68 -2.17
C LEU A 69 -4.95 10.91 -1.83
N ASN A 70 -6.28 10.79 -1.87
CA ASN A 70 -7.19 11.86 -1.48
C ASN A 70 -7.05 12.24 0.00
N LEU A 71 -6.81 11.28 0.90
CA LEU A 71 -6.56 11.59 2.31
C LEU A 71 -5.29 12.44 2.50
N ILE A 72 -4.20 12.07 1.82
CA ILE A 72 -2.94 12.82 1.85
C ILE A 72 -3.14 14.23 1.28
N VAL A 73 -3.79 14.34 0.12
CA VAL A 73 -4.06 15.63 -0.52
C VAL A 73 -4.98 16.49 0.35
N LEU A 74 -6.04 15.91 0.93
CA LEU A 74 -6.95 16.60 1.84
C LEU A 74 -6.21 17.19 3.04
N LEU A 75 -5.32 16.41 3.68
CA LEU A 75 -4.51 16.90 4.79
C LEU A 75 -3.65 18.10 4.39
N ASN A 76 -3.00 18.04 3.23
CA ASN A 76 -2.16 19.15 2.73
C ASN A 76 -2.99 20.38 2.38
N ILE A 77 -4.16 20.21 1.73
CA ILE A 77 -5.06 21.31 1.41
C ILE A 77 -5.54 22.00 2.69
N VAL A 78 -6.05 21.23 3.65
CA VAL A 78 -6.52 21.80 4.92
C VAL A 78 -5.36 22.48 5.66
N PHE A 79 -4.17 21.88 5.66
CA PHE A 79 -2.98 22.52 6.22
C PHE A 79 -2.70 23.88 5.59
N GLU A 80 -2.72 23.99 4.26
CA GLU A 80 -2.51 25.27 3.54
C GLU A 80 -3.54 26.34 3.95
N TYR A 81 -4.81 25.95 4.09
CA TYR A 81 -5.87 26.85 4.56
C TYR A 81 -5.65 27.33 5.99
N VAL A 82 -5.18 26.45 6.88
CA VAL A 82 -4.83 26.81 8.26
C VAL A 82 -3.55 27.66 8.30
N PHE A 83 -2.54 27.32 7.48
CA PHE A 83 -1.26 28.03 7.41
C PHE A 83 -1.41 29.46 6.87
N THR A 84 -2.39 29.70 5.99
CA THR A 84 -2.73 31.05 5.50
C THR A 84 -3.73 31.78 6.42
N ASP A 85 -3.99 31.28 7.64
CA ASP A 85 -4.94 31.84 8.60
C ASP A 85 -6.37 32.06 8.03
N LYS A 86 -6.79 31.26 7.05
CA LYS A 86 -8.12 31.35 6.42
C LYS A 86 -9.18 30.51 7.12
N LEU A 87 -8.77 29.57 7.96
CA LEU A 87 -9.64 28.58 8.57
C LEU A 87 -9.52 28.70 10.09
N ASP A 88 -10.65 28.94 10.75
CA ASP A 88 -10.73 29.07 12.21
C ASP A 88 -10.69 27.70 12.94
N VAL A 89 -10.18 27.70 14.17
CA VAL A 89 -10.05 26.50 15.00
C VAL A 89 -11.42 25.84 15.20
N GLY A 90 -12.44 26.66 15.49
CA GLY A 90 -13.78 26.18 15.83
C GLY A 90 -14.46 25.48 14.65
N VAL A 91 -14.27 26.00 13.44
CA VAL A 91 -14.81 25.40 12.20
C VAL A 91 -14.16 24.04 11.96
N LEU A 92 -12.83 23.96 12.05
CA LEU A 92 -12.11 22.70 11.84
C LEU A 92 -12.47 21.65 12.90
N ALA A 93 -12.51 22.04 14.18
CA ALA A 93 -12.84 21.16 15.28
C ALA A 93 -14.28 20.64 15.16
N THR A 94 -15.22 21.51 14.82
CA THR A 94 -16.62 21.11 14.61
C THR A 94 -16.76 20.16 13.43
N ALA A 95 -16.09 20.43 12.31
CA ALA A 95 -16.07 19.54 11.15
C ALA A 95 -15.51 18.16 11.51
N LEU A 96 -14.40 18.12 12.26
CA LEU A 96 -13.75 16.88 12.70
C LEU A 96 -14.66 16.05 13.64
N ILE A 97 -15.33 16.70 14.58
CA ILE A 97 -16.27 16.02 15.50
C ILE A 97 -17.45 15.46 14.72
N LEU A 98 -18.06 16.26 13.84
CA LEU A 98 -19.21 15.83 13.02
C LEU A 98 -18.83 14.67 12.10
N SER A 99 -17.68 14.74 11.42
CA SER A 99 -17.22 13.66 10.54
C SER A 99 -16.90 12.39 11.33
N SER A 100 -16.27 12.51 12.50
CA SER A 100 -15.94 11.36 13.34
C SER A 100 -17.19 10.70 13.93
N LEU A 101 -18.18 11.49 14.35
CA LEU A 101 -19.47 10.99 14.81
C LEU A 101 -20.22 10.26 13.69
N PHE A 102 -20.26 10.86 12.49
CA PHE A 102 -20.88 10.23 11.32
C PHE A 102 -20.23 8.88 10.99
N LEU A 103 -18.89 8.81 10.98
CA LEU A 103 -18.16 7.58 10.74
C LEU A 103 -18.34 6.56 11.86
N TYR A 104 -18.45 7.00 13.12
CA TYR A 104 -18.76 6.12 14.25
C TYR A 104 -20.17 5.52 14.14
N VAL A 105 -21.16 6.28 13.68
CA VAL A 105 -22.52 5.77 13.41
C VAL A 105 -22.47 4.73 12.29
N ILE A 106 -21.73 4.98 11.21
CA ILE A 106 -21.52 3.99 10.14
C ILE A 106 -20.85 2.74 10.69
N TYR A 107 -19.81 2.88 11.51
CA TYR A 107 -19.14 1.76 12.16
C TYR A 107 -20.10 0.94 13.01
N ALA A 108 -20.88 1.59 13.88
CA ALA A 108 -21.86 0.94 14.72
C ALA A 108 -22.94 0.21 13.90
N TYR A 109 -23.37 0.76 12.76
CA TYR A 109 -24.40 0.14 11.92
C TYR A 109 -23.86 -1.00 11.04
N VAL A 110 -22.69 -0.82 10.43
CA VAL A 110 -22.14 -1.75 9.42
C VAL A 110 -21.30 -2.86 10.05
N MET A 111 -20.53 -2.54 11.08
CA MET A 111 -19.49 -3.43 11.62
C MET A 111 -19.88 -4.12 12.93
N SER A 112 -20.80 -3.54 13.72
CA SER A 112 -21.20 -4.14 15.00
C SER A 112 -22.12 -5.34 14.77
N GLU A 113 -21.52 -6.53 14.76
CA GLU A 113 -22.20 -7.79 15.11
C GLU A 113 -22.05 -8.11 16.60
N ILE A 114 -21.29 -7.28 17.33
CA ILE A 114 -20.88 -7.47 18.73
C ILE A 114 -21.29 -6.22 19.51
N ASN A 115 -21.97 -6.41 20.65
CA ASN A 115 -22.42 -5.35 21.57
C ASN A 115 -21.35 -4.25 21.72
N VAL A 116 -21.65 -3.05 21.22
CA VAL A 116 -20.76 -1.90 21.31
C VAL A 116 -20.74 -1.41 22.76
N ASP A 117 -19.58 -1.46 23.40
CA ASP A 117 -19.39 -0.82 24.71
C ASP A 117 -19.09 0.67 24.51
N PHE A 118 -20.14 1.48 24.57
CA PHE A 118 -20.03 2.92 24.40
C PHE A 118 -19.19 3.60 25.50
N LEU A 119 -19.18 3.04 26.72
CA LEU A 119 -18.44 3.65 27.83
C LEU A 119 -16.94 3.49 27.64
N ASP A 120 -16.50 2.30 27.21
CA ASP A 120 -15.09 2.04 26.93
C ASP A 120 -14.57 2.88 25.76
N HIS A 121 -15.36 3.00 24.69
CA HIS A 121 -15.04 3.88 23.56
C HIS A 121 -14.97 5.35 23.98
N PHE A 122 -15.90 5.82 24.80
CA PHE A 122 -15.90 7.19 25.31
C PHE A 122 -14.69 7.48 26.21
N TYR A 123 -14.36 6.56 27.12
CA TYR A 123 -13.18 6.66 27.95
C TYR A 123 -11.90 6.76 27.11
N THR A 124 -11.78 5.90 26.10
CA THR A 124 -10.66 5.92 25.16
C THR A 124 -10.55 7.26 24.43
N VAL A 125 -11.66 7.82 23.94
CA VAL A 125 -11.66 9.13 23.27
C VAL A 125 -11.20 10.24 24.20
N ILE A 126 -11.69 10.28 25.44
CA ILE A 126 -11.26 11.28 26.44
C ILE A 126 -9.76 11.17 26.72
N VAL A 127 -9.26 9.96 26.95
CA VAL A 127 -7.84 9.73 27.24
C VAL A 127 -6.98 10.19 26.06
N LEU A 128 -7.37 9.87 24.83
CA LEU A 128 -6.64 10.30 23.63
C LEU A 128 -6.65 11.83 23.45
N ILE A 129 -7.79 12.49 23.70
CA ILE A 129 -7.88 13.96 23.63
C ILE A 129 -6.99 14.60 24.69
N LEU A 130 -7.08 14.15 25.94
CA LEU A 130 -6.31 14.72 27.05
C LEU A 130 -4.80 14.56 26.82
N PHE A 131 -4.37 13.33 26.50
CA PHE A 131 -2.96 13.03 26.26
C PHE A 131 -2.44 13.72 25.00
N GLY A 132 -3.23 13.71 23.92
CA GLY A 132 -2.89 14.36 22.66
C GLY A 132 -2.71 15.86 22.83
N TYR A 133 -3.63 16.54 23.53
CA TYR A 133 -3.53 17.97 23.79
C TYR A 133 -2.34 18.31 24.68
N ALA A 134 -2.10 17.53 25.74
CA ALA A 134 -0.94 17.72 26.62
C ALA A 134 0.41 17.56 25.88
N THR A 135 0.49 16.66 24.90
CA THR A 135 1.71 16.38 24.14
C THR A 135 1.88 17.31 22.92
N THR A 136 0.82 17.97 22.48
CA THR A 136 0.82 18.82 21.27
C THR A 136 1.90 19.91 21.28
N PRO A 137 2.11 20.68 22.37
CA PRO A 137 3.15 21.70 22.39
C PRO A 137 4.55 21.12 22.08
N ALA A 138 4.88 19.96 22.64
CA ALA A 138 6.15 19.29 22.40
C ALA A 138 6.30 18.83 20.94
N ILE A 139 5.23 18.28 20.34
CA ILE A 139 5.19 17.86 18.94
C ILE A 139 5.40 19.08 18.03
N ARG A 140 4.69 20.18 18.30
CA ARG A 140 4.78 21.42 17.53
C ARG A 140 6.19 22.01 17.57
N THR A 141 6.84 22.03 18.73
CA THR A 141 8.18 22.63 18.85
C THR A 141 9.32 21.69 18.43
N LEU A 142 9.04 20.42 18.13
CA LEU A 142 10.07 19.39 17.92
C LEU A 142 11.05 19.74 16.78
N THR A 143 10.51 20.29 15.70
CA THR A 143 11.28 20.61 14.48
C THR A 143 11.34 22.10 14.21
N ASP A 144 11.13 22.92 15.25
CA ASP A 144 10.99 24.36 15.09
C ASP A 144 12.29 25.04 14.60
N THR A 145 13.44 24.48 15.00
CA THR A 145 14.78 24.95 14.65
C THR A 145 15.22 24.62 13.23
N ILE A 146 14.47 23.76 12.51
CA ILE A 146 14.76 23.37 11.13
C ILE A 146 14.13 24.39 10.18
N SER A 147 14.78 24.65 9.04
CA SER A 147 14.27 25.59 8.04
C SER A 147 12.95 25.12 7.42
N THR A 148 12.07 26.07 7.13
CA THR A 148 10.72 25.81 6.61
C THR A 148 10.72 25.07 5.28
N ASP A 149 11.62 25.40 4.35
CA ASP A 149 11.73 24.71 3.05
C ASP A 149 12.07 23.22 3.24
N THR A 150 12.96 22.92 4.19
CA THR A 150 13.33 21.54 4.52
C THR A 150 12.15 20.79 5.14
N ILE A 151 11.36 21.45 5.99
CA ILE A 151 10.18 20.86 6.61
C ILE A 151 9.13 20.47 5.56
N PHE A 152 8.83 21.35 4.62
CA PHE A 152 7.94 21.03 3.50
C PHE A 152 8.49 19.90 2.63
N ALA A 153 9.79 19.93 2.31
CA ALA A 153 10.42 18.83 1.55
C ALA A 153 10.30 17.49 2.28
N LEU A 154 10.58 17.46 3.59
CA LEU A 154 10.47 16.26 4.41
C LEU A 154 9.03 15.77 4.55
N SER A 155 8.05 16.65 4.68
CA SER A 155 6.63 16.25 4.74
C SER A 155 6.19 15.59 3.43
N TYR A 156 6.56 16.16 2.28
CA TYR A 156 6.25 15.52 0.99
C TYR A 156 6.96 14.18 0.82
N ILE A 157 8.22 14.06 1.25
CA ILE A 157 8.95 12.79 1.20
C ILE A 157 8.28 11.74 2.10
N THR A 158 7.90 12.07 3.34
CA THR A 158 7.25 11.11 4.23
C THR A 158 5.82 10.77 3.81
N ALA A 159 5.10 11.70 3.18
CA ALA A 159 3.83 11.41 2.53
C ALA A 159 3.99 10.44 1.33
N LEU A 160 5.05 10.60 0.53
CA LEU A 160 5.37 9.67 -0.55
C LEU A 160 5.74 8.29 -0.03
N ILE A 161 6.56 8.22 1.03
CA ILE A 161 6.88 6.96 1.73
C ILE A 161 5.57 6.32 2.22
N SER A 162 4.69 7.10 2.84
CA SER A 162 3.38 6.62 3.26
C SER A 162 2.60 5.97 2.12
N CYS A 163 2.59 6.62 0.95
CA CYS A 163 1.92 6.13 -0.25
C CYS A 163 2.54 4.84 -0.82
N VAL A 164 3.87 4.73 -0.85
CA VAL A 164 4.60 3.58 -1.42
C VAL A 164 4.43 2.33 -0.55
N PHE A 165 4.52 2.49 0.76
CA PHE A 165 4.44 1.37 1.71
C PHE A 165 2.99 1.01 2.08
N HIS A 166 2.00 1.76 1.59
CA HIS A 166 0.60 1.47 1.90
C HIS A 166 0.14 0.16 1.28
N ASP A 167 -0.58 -0.64 2.06
CA ASP A 167 -1.17 -1.88 1.59
C ASP A 167 -2.55 -1.63 0.96
N TYR A 168 -2.58 -1.53 -0.36
CA TYR A 168 -3.78 -1.37 -1.18
C TYR A 168 -4.55 -2.68 -1.41
N GLY A 169 -4.18 -3.77 -0.72
CA GLY A 169 -4.73 -5.11 -0.92
C GLY A 169 -4.14 -5.84 -2.12
N ILE A 170 -2.86 -5.58 -2.40
CA ILE A 170 -2.04 -6.33 -3.35
C ILE A 170 -0.99 -7.08 -2.52
N ASN A 171 -0.85 -8.38 -2.75
CA ASN A 171 0.18 -9.19 -2.09
C ASN A 171 1.56 -8.83 -2.65
N ALA A 172 2.16 -7.77 -2.12
CA ALA A 172 3.49 -7.30 -2.49
C ALA A 172 4.42 -7.29 -1.26
N PRO A 173 5.66 -7.81 -1.35
CA PRO A 173 6.57 -7.87 -0.19
C PRO A 173 6.96 -6.51 0.41
N ILE A 174 6.77 -5.43 -0.35
CA ILE A 174 7.16 -4.07 0.04
C ILE A 174 6.13 -3.37 0.94
N VAL A 175 4.88 -3.83 1.01
CA VAL A 175 3.81 -3.10 1.73
C VAL A 175 3.87 -3.35 3.24
N SER A 176 3.71 -2.30 4.04
CA SER A 176 3.66 -2.36 5.49
C SER A 176 2.71 -1.29 6.04
N TYR A 177 1.63 -1.73 6.70
CA TYR A 177 0.64 -0.83 7.30
C TYR A 177 1.27 0.12 8.33
N GLN A 178 2.10 -0.41 9.22
CA GLN A 178 2.75 0.36 10.27
C GLN A 178 3.66 1.44 9.69
N LEU A 179 4.48 1.09 8.69
CA LEU A 179 5.38 2.03 8.05
C LEU A 179 4.63 3.10 7.26
N SER A 180 3.55 2.72 6.59
CA SER A 180 2.70 3.66 5.85
C SER A 180 2.04 4.68 6.78
N VAL A 181 1.40 4.22 7.85
CA VAL A 181 0.71 5.10 8.81
C VAL A 181 1.70 5.96 9.59
N SER A 182 2.82 5.41 10.06
CA SER A 182 3.82 6.19 10.80
C SER A 182 4.46 7.27 9.93
N SER A 183 4.73 6.97 8.65
CA SER A 183 5.27 7.95 7.71
C SER A 183 4.23 9.04 7.37
N GLY A 184 2.96 8.67 7.22
CA GLY A 184 1.87 9.62 6.98
C GLY A 184 1.65 10.58 8.16
N LEU A 185 1.65 10.03 9.38
CA LEU A 185 1.62 10.83 10.60
C LEU A 185 2.88 11.71 10.76
N SER A 186 4.06 11.21 10.39
CA SER A 186 5.28 12.02 10.37
C SER A 186 5.18 13.20 9.41
N SER A 187 4.52 13.03 8.24
CA SER A 187 4.24 14.14 7.33
C SER A 187 3.40 15.21 8.00
N ALA A 188 2.34 14.82 8.71
CA ALA A 188 1.52 15.76 9.47
C ALA A 188 2.37 16.49 10.53
N VAL A 189 3.12 15.74 11.34
CA VAL A 189 3.96 16.29 12.42
C VAL A 189 4.98 17.31 11.91
N PHE A 190 5.60 17.08 10.75
CA PHE A 190 6.49 18.07 10.15
C PHE A 190 5.75 19.37 9.80
N LEU A 191 4.58 19.29 9.17
CA LEU A 191 3.79 20.47 8.85
C LEU A 191 3.31 21.21 10.11
N LEU A 192 2.93 20.46 11.15
CA LEU A 192 2.42 21.02 12.40
C LEU A 192 3.42 21.98 13.09
N SER A 193 4.73 21.77 12.93
CA SER A 193 5.74 22.63 13.57
C SER A 193 5.81 24.05 13.00
N ARG A 194 5.11 24.32 11.90
CA ARG A 194 4.99 25.66 11.31
C ARG A 194 3.76 26.42 11.80
N LEU A 195 2.89 25.79 12.58
CA LEU A 195 1.71 26.44 13.17
C LEU A 195 2.10 27.26 14.40
N SER A 196 1.55 28.46 14.52
CA SER A 196 1.80 29.37 15.64
C SER A 196 0.95 29.07 16.88
N SER A 197 -0.22 28.44 16.72
CA SER A 197 -1.15 28.09 17.80
C SER A 197 -1.09 26.60 18.15
N ASN A 198 -1.04 26.31 19.46
CA ASN A 198 -1.15 24.94 19.97
C ASN A 198 -2.54 24.34 19.70
N ASP A 199 -3.60 25.16 19.74
CA ASP A 199 -4.98 24.68 19.54
C ASP A 199 -5.18 24.22 18.10
N MET A 200 -4.74 25.03 17.13
CA MET A 200 -4.74 24.65 15.71
C MET A 200 -3.91 23.39 15.48
N ALA A 201 -2.72 23.32 16.08
CA ALA A 201 -1.84 22.17 15.94
C ALA A 201 -2.49 20.89 16.48
N PHE A 202 -3.20 20.97 17.61
CA PHE A 202 -3.91 19.82 18.20
C PHE A 202 -5.05 19.34 17.31
N VAL A 203 -5.87 20.26 16.78
CA VAL A 203 -6.99 19.91 15.90
C VAL A 203 -6.48 19.29 14.59
N MET A 204 -5.43 19.86 14.00
CA MET A 204 -4.78 19.31 12.81
C MET A 204 -4.15 17.94 13.06
N LEU A 205 -3.50 17.75 14.22
CA LEU A 205 -2.95 16.45 14.63
C LEU A 205 -4.06 15.41 14.79
N SER A 206 -5.15 15.79 15.45
CA SER A 206 -6.32 14.93 15.66
C SER A 206 -6.98 14.56 14.33
N MET A 207 -7.05 15.50 13.38
CA MET A 207 -7.50 15.22 12.01
C MET A 207 -6.59 14.21 11.31
N ALA A 208 -5.26 14.37 11.39
CA ALA A 208 -4.32 13.43 10.79
C ALA A 208 -4.51 12.00 11.37
N PHE A 209 -4.63 11.88 12.70
CA PHE A 209 -4.93 10.61 13.35
C PHE A 209 -6.27 10.02 12.90
N ALA A 210 -7.32 10.83 12.83
CA ALA A 210 -8.64 10.38 12.38
C ALA A 210 -8.58 9.83 10.95
N LEU A 211 -8.00 10.58 10.00
CA LEU A 211 -7.87 10.15 8.60
C LEU A 211 -7.12 8.82 8.47
N HIS A 212 -6.02 8.64 9.22
CA HIS A 212 -5.28 7.38 9.22
C HIS A 212 -6.04 6.24 9.93
N ALA A 213 -6.71 6.50 11.06
CA ALA A 213 -7.52 5.53 11.79
C ALA A 213 -8.68 4.99 10.95
N PHE A 214 -9.22 5.79 10.02
CA PHE A 214 -10.33 5.36 9.17
C PHE A 214 -9.93 4.47 7.99
N THR A 215 -8.64 4.43 7.64
CA THR A 215 -8.13 3.65 6.51
C THR A 215 -8.44 2.14 6.57
N PRO A 216 -8.30 1.43 7.71
CA PRO A 216 -8.67 0.01 7.81
C PRO A 216 -10.15 -0.29 7.51
N PHE A 217 -11.09 0.61 7.80
CA PHE A 217 -12.51 0.37 7.52
C PHE A 217 -12.77 0.21 6.01
N PHE A 218 -12.14 1.03 5.18
CA PHE A 218 -12.26 0.94 3.73
C PHE A 218 -11.64 -0.34 3.16
N ARG A 219 -10.64 -0.92 3.85
CA ARG A 219 -10.06 -2.22 3.46
C ARG A 219 -11.04 -3.36 3.68
N THR A 220 -11.76 -3.35 4.80
CA THR A 220 -12.67 -4.44 5.20
C THR A 220 -14.05 -4.32 4.53
N PHE A 221 -14.42 -3.15 4.02
CA PHE A 221 -15.71 -2.89 3.37
C PHE A 221 -16.06 -3.91 2.26
N LYS A 222 -15.07 -4.35 1.47
CA LYS A 222 -15.27 -5.37 0.42
C LYS A 222 -15.78 -6.70 1.00
N GLY A 223 -15.26 -7.14 2.15
CA GLY A 223 -15.64 -8.43 2.75
C GLY A 223 -17.07 -8.46 3.28
N ILE A 224 -17.53 -7.33 3.83
CA ILE A 224 -18.83 -7.24 4.49
C ILE A 224 -19.95 -6.92 3.48
N PHE A 225 -19.69 -6.01 2.53
CA PHE A 225 -20.68 -5.68 1.49
C PHE A 225 -21.02 -6.91 0.64
N PHE A 226 -20.03 -7.72 0.26
CA PHE A 226 -20.27 -8.96 -0.48
C PHE A 226 -21.00 -10.02 0.36
N SER A 227 -20.73 -10.10 1.67
CA SER A 227 -21.37 -11.06 2.57
C SER A 227 -22.83 -10.70 2.90
N ARG A 228 -23.16 -9.41 3.05
CA ARG A 228 -24.50 -8.95 3.48
C ARG A 228 -25.46 -8.56 2.35
N VAL A 229 -24.98 -8.19 1.16
CA VAL A 229 -25.83 -7.69 0.07
C VAL A 229 -26.07 -8.75 -1.03
N MET A 230 -25.28 -9.82 -1.04
CA MET A 230 -25.36 -10.90 -2.04
C MET A 230 -25.81 -12.25 -1.46
N LEU A 231 -26.39 -12.24 -0.26
CA LEU A 231 -27.13 -13.36 0.37
C LEU A 231 -28.55 -12.93 0.72
#